data_AF-A0ABD1DSP1-F1
#
_entry.id   AF-A0ABD1DSP1-F1
#
_cell.length_a   1.000
_cell.length_b   1.000
_cell.length_c   1.000
_cell.angle_alpha   90.00
_cell.angle_beta   90.00
_cell.angle_gamma   90.00
#
_symmetry.space_group_name_H-M   'P 1'
#
loop_
_entity.id
_entity.type
_entity.pdbx_description
1 polymer ?
#
loop_
_entity_poly.entity_id
_entity_poly.type
_entity_poly.pdbx_seq_one_letter_code
_entity_poly.pdbx_strand_id
1 'polypeptide(L)' 'VSWIRHRDIHILTVGSYTYTSDQRFQATHHKNTDDWTLQIKWAQKRDAGIYECQISTQPVRSYFVTLSVVGE' A
#
# COMPACT_ATOMS: atom_id res chain seq x y z
N VAL A 1 7.46 5.30 -5.81
CA VAL A 1 6.94 4.05 -5.21
C VAL A 1 5.42 4.13 -5.19
N SER A 2 4.73 3.07 -5.56
CA SER A 2 3.27 3.02 -5.58
C SER A 2 2.79 1.84 -4.74
N TRP A 3 1.66 2.00 -4.05
CA TRP A 3 1.00 0.91 -3.35
C TRP A 3 -0.28 0.51 -4.08
N ILE A 4 -0.45 -0.78 -4.32
CA ILE A 4 -1.57 -1.34 -5.10
C ILE A 4 -2.24 -2.44 -4.28
N ARG A 5 -3.58 -2.46 -4.26
CA ARG A 5 -4.36 -3.57 -3.71
C ARG A 5 -4.60 -4.61 -4.80
N HIS A 6 -4.15 -5.83 -4.57
CA HIS A 6 -4.11 -6.84 -5.64
C HIS A 6 -5.48 -7.48 -5.93
N ARG A 7 -6.42 -7.47 -4.98
CA ARG A 7 -7.77 -8.07 -5.18
C ARG A 7 -8.52 -7.45 -6.36
N ASP A 8 -8.30 -6.16 -6.62
CA ASP A 8 -9.00 -5.37 -7.64
C ASP A 8 -8.06 -4.47 -8.46
N ILE A 9 -6.74 -4.66 -8.32
CA ILE A 9 -5.69 -3.90 -9.01
C ILE A 9 -5.86 -2.38 -8.78
N HIS A 10 -6.36 -2.01 -7.60
CA HIS A 10 -6.65 -0.62 -7.27
C HIS A 10 -5.39 0.08 -6.74
N ILE A 11 -4.98 1.17 -7.39
CA ILE A 11 -3.88 2.01 -6.92
C ILE A 11 -4.34 2.74 -5.65
N LEU A 12 -3.63 2.54 -4.56
CA LEU A 12 -3.91 3.16 -3.27
C LEU A 12 -3.16 4.48 -3.15
N THR A 13 -1.86 4.47 -3.45
CA THR A 13 -1.01 5.66 -3.36
C THR A 13 0.06 5.65 -4.45
N VAL A 14 0.53 6.85 -4.81
CA VAL A 14 1.70 7.09 -5.68
C VAL A 14 2.60 8.10 -4.98
N GLY A 15 3.75 7.64 -4.52
CA GLY A 15 4.56 8.41 -3.57
C GLY A 15 3.71 8.78 -2.35
N SER A 16 3.79 10.04 -1.93
CA SER A 16 3.04 10.58 -0.79
C SER A 16 1.59 10.94 -1.15
N TYR A 17 1.20 10.83 -2.42
CA TYR A 17 -0.16 11.15 -2.87
C TYR A 17 -1.07 9.93 -2.71
N THR A 18 -2.18 10.10 -1.98
CA THR A 18 -3.23 9.08 -1.89
C THR A 18 -4.14 9.17 -3.11
N TYR A 19 -4.16 8.10 -3.92
CA TYR A 19 -4.96 8.00 -5.16
C TYR A 19 -6.39 7.52 -4.89
N THR A 20 -6.56 6.62 -3.91
CA THR A 20 -7.88 6.12 -3.52
C THR A 20 -8.69 7.20 -2.76
N SER A 21 -10.01 7.10 -2.79
CA SER A 21 -10.89 7.98 -2.01
C SER A 21 -11.01 7.58 -0.53
N ASP A 22 -10.59 6.36 -0.17
CA ASP A 22 -10.58 5.89 1.22
C ASP A 22 -9.40 6.52 1.99
N GLN A 23 -9.69 7.57 2.76
CA GLN A 23 -8.70 8.35 3.52
C GLN A 23 -7.97 7.57 4.62
N ARG A 24 -8.40 6.33 4.90
CA ARG A 24 -7.68 5.43 5.82
C ARG A 24 -6.34 4.99 5.25
N PHE A 25 -6.18 4.95 3.93
CA PHE A 25 -4.95 4.57 3.23
C PHE A 25 -4.06 5.80 3.04
N GLN A 26 -2.85 5.75 3.60
CA GLN A 26 -1.87 6.83 3.51
C GLN A 26 -0.48 6.22 3.32
N ALA A 27 0.36 6.85 2.49
CA ALA A 27 1.75 6.45 2.34
C ALA A 27 2.67 7.45 3.03
N THR A 28 3.62 6.93 3.81
CA THR A 28 4.62 7.72 4.52
C THR A 28 6.00 7.39 3.99
N HIS A 29 6.78 8.42 3.67
CA HIS A 29 8.18 8.29 3.28
C HIS A 29 9.10 8.58 4.47
N HIS A 30 9.87 7.58 4.87
CA HIS A 30 10.86 7.70 5.92
C HIS A 30 12.18 8.18 5.32
N LYS A 31 12.38 9.50 5.23
CA LYS A 31 13.55 10.12 4.57
C LYS A 31 14.92 9.61 5.06
N ASN A 32 15.02 9.15 6.30
CA ASN A 32 16.28 8.67 6.87
C ASN A 32 16.67 7.27 6.35
N THR A 33 15.70 6.43 6.00
CA THR A 33 15.92 5.05 5.53
C THR A 33 15.53 4.85 4.07
N ASP A 34 14.91 5.87 3.45
CA ASP A 34 14.29 5.83 2.13
C ASP A 34 13.14 4.81 2.00
N ASP A 35 12.54 4.42 3.13
CA ASP A 35 11.45 3.45 3.16
C ASP A 35 10.10 4.11 2.86
N TRP A 36 9.25 3.37 2.15
CA TRP A 36 7.87 3.74 1.86
C TRP A 36 6.90 2.79 2.56
N THR A 37 6.19 3.31 3.56
CA THR A 37 5.24 2.52 4.37
C THR A 37 3.81 2.87 4.01
N LEU A 38 2.99 1.86 3.72
CA LEU A 38 1.53 2.00 3.63
C LEU A 38 0.92 1.88 5.03
N GLN A 39 0.21 2.93 5.45
CA GLN A 39 -0.58 2.96 6.67
C GLN A 39 -2.06 2.78 6.32
N ILE A 40 -2.73 1.89 7.06
CA ILE A 40 -4.17 1.66 6.97
C ILE A 40 -4.77 1.94 8.35
N LYS A 41 -5.50 3.06 8.49
CA LYS A 41 -6.18 3.43 9.74
C LYS A 41 -7.44 2.58 9.93
N TRP A 42 -7.73 2.20 11.18
CA TRP A 42 -8.95 1.47 11.54
C TRP A 42 -9.16 0.21 10.67
N ALA A 43 -8.12 -0.62 10.54
CA ALA A 43 -8.13 -1.79 9.67
C ALA A 43 -9.32 -2.71 9.97
N GLN A 44 -9.99 -3.17 8.92
CA GLN A 44 -11.18 -4.02 8.98
C GLN A 44 -10.87 -5.38 8.36
N LYS A 45 -11.64 -6.43 8.68
CA LYS A 45 -11.47 -7.76 8.06
C LYS A 45 -11.44 -7.74 6.54
N ARG A 46 -12.23 -6.85 5.91
CA ARG A 46 -12.28 -6.66 4.45
C ARG A 46 -11.00 -6.11 3.82
N ASP A 47 -10.10 -5.55 4.63
CA ASP A 47 -8.81 -5.03 4.20
C ASP A 47 -7.75 -6.15 4.17
N ALA A 48 -8.02 -7.34 4.73
CA ALA A 48 -7.10 -8.47 4.59
C ALA A 48 -6.92 -8.86 3.11
N GLY A 49 -5.69 -9.21 2.73
CA GLY A 49 -5.35 -9.57 1.36
C GLY A 49 -3.92 -9.21 0.96
N ILE A 50 -3.64 -9.32 -0.34
CA ILE A 50 -2.32 -9.02 -0.91
C ILE A 50 -2.27 -7.56 -1.36
N TYR A 51 -1.19 -6.90 -0.97
CA TYR A 51 -0.80 -5.56 -1.38
C TYR A 51 0.53 -5.63 -2.11
N GLU A 52 0.74 -4.76 -3.08
CA GLU A 52 1.98 -4.66 -3.83
C GLU A 52 2.60 -3.28 -3.60
N CYS A 53 3.86 -3.28 -3.19
CA CYS A 53 4.74 -2.12 -3.27
C CYS A 53 5.49 -2.18 -4.59
N GLN A 54 5.32 -1.17 -5.44
CA GLN A 54 5.83 -1.14 -6.79
C GLN A 54 6.79 0.05 -7.00
N ILE A 55 7.90 -0.20 -7.70
CA ILE A 55 8.82 0.83 -8.17
C ILE A 55 8.73 0.90 -9.70
N SER A 56 8.46 2.09 -10.22
CA SER A 56 8.30 2.40 -11.65
C SER A 56 9.65 2.45 -12.39
N THR A 57 10.44 1.37 -12.29
CA THR A 57 11.64 1.14 -13.10
C THR A 57 11.28 0.39 -14.38
N GLN A 58 12.24 0.24 -15.30
CA GLN A 58 12.10 -0.61 -16.48
C GLN A 58 13.14 -1.76 -16.40
N PRO A 59 12.73 -3.02 -16.18
CA PRO A 59 11.37 -3.50 -15.90
C PRO A 59 10.88 -3.07 -14.51
N VAL A 60 9.55 -3.12 -14.30
CA VAL A 60 8.91 -2.79 -13.02
C VAL A 60 9.42 -3.73 -11.94
N ARG A 61 9.72 -3.18 -10.75
CA ARG A 61 10.09 -3.97 -9.57
C ARG A 61 8.92 -3.98 -8.60
N SER A 62 8.51 -5.17 -8.18
CA SER A 62 7.37 -5.39 -7.30
C SER A 62 7.77 -6.15 -6.05
N TYR A 63 7.14 -5.79 -4.93
CA TYR A 63 7.26 -6.47 -3.65
C TYR A 63 5.87 -6.71 -3.07
N PHE A 64 5.51 -7.98 -2.85
CA PHE A 64 4.18 -8.38 -2.41
C PHE A 64 4.13 -8.58 -0.89
N VAL A 65 3.09 -8.04 -0.26
CA VAL A 65 2.85 -8.09 1.18
C VAL A 65 1.46 -8.67 1.44
N THR A 66 1.37 -9.70 2.27
CA THR A 66 0.09 -10.26 2.71
C THR A 66 -0.30 -9.65 4.05
N LEU A 67 -1.41 -8.91 4.07
CA LEU A 67 -2.00 -8.37 5.29
C LEU A 67 -3.02 -9.37 5.85
N SER A 68 -2.76 -9.85 7.06
CA SER A 68 -3.72 -10.61 7.86
C SER A 68 -4.30 -9.73 8.95
N VAL A 69 -5.63 -9.60 9.01
CA VAL A 69 -6.33 -8.85 10.06
C VAL A 69 -6.90 -9.84 11.06
N VAL A 70 -6.25 -9.98 12.20
CA VAL A 70 -6.66 -10.82 13.33
C VAL A 70 -7.38 -9.96 14.38
N GLY A 71 -8.59 -10.35 14.77
CA GLY A 71 -9.53 -9.55 15.57
C GLY A 71 -10.95 -10.10 15.40
N GLU A 72 -11.79 -10.01 16.43
CA GLU A 72 -13.17 -10.54 16.45
C GLU A 72 -14.15 -9.72 15.61
#